data_AF-A0A503DDB7-F1
#
_entry.id   AF-A0A503DDB7-F1
#
_cell.length_a   1.000
_cell.length_b   1.000
_cell.length_c   1.000
_cell.angle_alpha   90.00
_cell.angle_beta   90.00
_cell.angle_gamma   90.00
#
_symmetry.space_group_name_H-M   'P 1'
#
loop_
_entity.id
_entity.type
_entity.pdbx_description
1 polymer ?
#
loop_
_entity_poly.entity_id
_entity_poly.type
_entity_poly.pdbx_seq_one_letter_code
_entity_poly.pdbx_strand_id
1 'polypeptide(L)'
;MPAEIRTARASDVDDLAAIEKAVFSSDRISRRSFRLFIERETAETLVAEIDGRVGGYAIVLFRKGSGVARLYSIAVGPFFGGLGIGRQLLAAAEEAAFEHDRMMLRLEVREDNGRAISIYEQAGYRKIGREPGYYEDGATALRYEKTLRGDLPVATRVPFYQQTCEFTCGPCCLMMAMANFDRGFVPDPVMEIRLWREATTVFMMSGPGGCEPFGLAVSGYESGLAAEIYVSFYGALFLQSVRSEDKRRVMELAQVDFRRRAELYGIPVNYRPFTIDDIRAALAGGKLVLVLISGFLMFGKKVPHWVLAIGDDGDHILIHDPWVEDERQETILDAANIPVPYGIFMNMAQFGRDGLRAAITLGKR
;
A
#
# COMPACT_ATOMS: atom_id res chain seq x y z
N MET A 1 0.30 0.53 40.97
CA MET A 1 1.33 -0.41 40.47
C MET A 1 1.49 -0.21 38.97
N PRO A 2 2.64 -0.54 38.36
CA PRO A 2 2.76 -0.47 36.90
C PRO A 2 1.76 -1.44 36.26
N ALA A 3 1.18 -1.05 35.12
CA ALA A 3 0.34 -1.96 34.36
C ALA A 3 1.25 -3.00 33.67
N GLU A 4 0.83 -4.26 33.67
CA GLU A 4 1.49 -5.31 32.89
C GLU A 4 0.87 -5.34 31.49
N ILE A 5 1.69 -5.18 30.45
CA ILE A 5 1.23 -5.32 29.07
C ILE A 5 1.42 -6.76 28.63
N ARG A 6 0.35 -7.38 28.12
CA ARG A 6 0.38 -8.76 27.60
C ARG A 6 -0.58 -8.94 26.43
N THR A 7 -0.38 -10.00 25.66
CA THR A 7 -1.37 -10.45 24.67
C THR A 7 -2.68 -10.83 25.36
N ALA A 8 -3.79 -10.42 24.76
CA ALA A 8 -5.14 -10.74 25.20
C ALA A 8 -5.44 -12.23 25.05
N ARG A 9 -6.28 -12.75 25.95
CA ARG A 9 -6.76 -14.13 25.98
C ARG A 9 -8.27 -14.14 25.80
N ALA A 10 -8.82 -15.28 25.43
CA ALA A 10 -10.28 -15.44 25.26
C ALA A 10 -11.08 -15.06 26.53
N SER A 11 -10.49 -15.21 27.71
CA SER A 11 -11.09 -14.81 28.99
C SER A 11 -11.24 -13.29 29.16
N ASP A 12 -10.47 -12.48 28.42
CA ASP A 12 -10.48 -11.02 28.56
C ASP A 12 -11.63 -10.36 27.78
N VAL A 13 -12.35 -11.11 26.93
CA VAL A 13 -13.39 -10.58 26.02
C VAL A 13 -14.50 -9.84 26.76
N ASP A 14 -14.82 -10.26 27.99
CA ASP A 14 -15.83 -9.60 28.83
C ASP A 14 -15.37 -8.20 29.24
N ASP A 15 -14.14 -8.09 29.72
CA ASP A 15 -13.55 -6.81 30.14
C ASP A 15 -13.33 -5.89 28.94
N LEU A 16 -12.83 -6.43 27.82
CA LEU A 16 -12.67 -5.68 26.56
C LEU A 16 -13.98 -5.06 26.10
N ALA A 17 -15.06 -5.84 26.07
CA ALA A 17 -16.37 -5.35 25.67
C ALA A 17 -16.97 -4.35 26.67
N ALA A 18 -16.65 -4.48 27.96
CA ALA A 18 -17.07 -3.52 28.98
C ALA A 18 -16.35 -2.17 28.81
N ILE A 19 -15.04 -2.19 28.56
CA ILE A 19 -14.25 -0.99 28.24
C ILE A 19 -14.79 -0.35 26.97
N GLU A 20 -15.02 -1.13 25.92
CA GLU A 20 -15.52 -0.65 24.63
C GLU A 20 -16.83 0.12 24.78
N LYS A 21 -17.78 -0.46 25.50
CA LYS A 21 -19.09 0.13 25.76
C LYS A 21 -18.98 1.43 26.58
N ALA A 22 -18.01 1.50 27.49
CA ALA A 22 -17.81 2.66 28.35
C ALA A 22 -17.07 3.81 27.66
N VAL A 23 -16.16 3.51 26.72
CA VAL A 23 -15.30 4.50 26.06
C VAL A 23 -15.94 5.05 24.79
N PHE A 24 -16.59 4.22 23.98
CA PHE A 24 -17.11 4.63 22.67
C PHE A 24 -18.64 4.70 22.66
N SER A 25 -19.20 5.70 21.97
CA SER A 25 -20.64 5.89 21.80
C SER A 25 -21.22 5.22 20.54
N SER A 26 -20.39 5.07 19.51
CA SER A 26 -20.67 4.48 18.18
C SER A 26 -19.47 3.66 17.71
N ASP A 27 -19.54 3.00 16.55
CA ASP A 27 -18.42 2.23 15.95
C ASP A 27 -17.81 1.16 16.89
N ARG A 28 -18.65 0.56 17.75
CA ARG A 28 -18.17 -0.35 18.80
C ARG A 28 -17.76 -1.71 18.25
N ILE A 29 -16.63 -2.20 18.73
CA ILE A 29 -16.18 -3.56 18.51
C ILE A 29 -17.07 -4.55 19.27
N SER A 30 -17.68 -5.48 18.54
CA SER A 30 -18.51 -6.52 19.15
C SER A 30 -17.67 -7.57 19.89
N ARG A 31 -18.27 -8.26 20.86
CA ARG A 31 -17.66 -9.44 21.52
C ARG A 31 -17.22 -10.54 20.54
N ARG A 32 -17.93 -10.67 19.41
CA ARG A 32 -17.56 -11.59 18.34
C ARG A 32 -16.28 -11.10 17.64
N SER A 33 -16.20 -9.81 17.35
CA SER A 33 -15.04 -9.19 16.72
C SER A 33 -13.80 -9.26 17.61
N PHE A 34 -13.91 -9.01 18.91
CA PHE A 34 -12.79 -9.20 19.85
C PHE A 34 -12.25 -10.64 19.83
N ARG A 35 -13.13 -11.64 19.87
CA ARG A 35 -12.69 -13.06 19.75
C ARG A 35 -11.94 -13.32 18.45
N LEU A 36 -12.45 -12.80 17.32
CA LEU A 36 -11.78 -12.92 16.03
C LEU A 36 -10.40 -12.23 16.04
N PHE A 37 -10.26 -11.05 16.64
CA PHE A 37 -8.96 -10.35 16.72
C PHE A 37 -7.96 -11.07 17.63
N ILE A 38 -8.42 -11.74 18.69
CA ILE A 38 -7.57 -12.53 19.59
C ILE A 38 -7.06 -13.80 18.89
N GLU A 39 -7.88 -14.43 18.06
CA GLU A 39 -7.55 -15.71 17.42
C GLU A 39 -6.79 -15.57 16.09
N ARG A 40 -6.78 -14.38 15.49
CA ARG A 40 -6.31 -14.16 14.11
C ARG A 40 -4.82 -13.81 14.06
N GLU A 41 -4.03 -14.60 13.32
CA GLU A 41 -2.58 -14.37 13.11
C GLU A 41 -2.21 -13.01 12.52
N THR A 42 -3.13 -12.36 11.80
CA THR A 42 -2.90 -11.04 11.19
C THR A 42 -3.40 -9.90 12.08
N ALA A 43 -3.57 -10.16 13.37
CA ALA A 43 -3.95 -9.19 14.38
C ALA A 43 -3.23 -9.52 15.69
N GLU A 44 -2.92 -8.49 16.45
CA GLU A 44 -2.45 -8.64 17.82
C GLU A 44 -3.28 -7.74 18.73
N THR A 45 -3.92 -8.38 19.71
CA THR A 45 -4.72 -7.70 20.73
C THR A 45 -3.90 -7.67 22.01
N LEU A 46 -3.54 -6.48 22.46
CA LEU A 46 -2.78 -6.23 23.68
C LEU A 46 -3.71 -5.71 24.77
N VAL A 47 -3.49 -6.12 26.01
CA VAL A 47 -4.18 -5.59 27.20
C VAL A 47 -3.19 -5.06 28.20
N ALA A 48 -3.62 -4.01 28.91
CA ALA A 48 -2.95 -3.51 30.10
C ALA A 48 -3.67 -4.05 31.33
N GLU A 49 -3.02 -4.94 32.08
CA GLU A 49 -3.56 -5.54 33.30
C GLU A 49 -3.07 -4.80 34.54
N ILE A 50 -3.99 -4.51 35.46
CA ILE A 50 -3.71 -3.88 36.76
C ILE A 50 -4.51 -4.64 37.82
N ASP A 51 -3.83 -5.16 38.83
CA ASP A 51 -4.43 -5.90 39.95
C ASP A 51 -5.39 -7.02 39.50
N GLY A 52 -5.01 -7.77 38.45
CA GLY A 52 -5.81 -8.86 37.92
C GLY A 52 -6.98 -8.45 37.02
N ARG A 53 -7.09 -7.16 36.66
CA ARG A 53 -8.17 -6.63 35.81
C ARG A 53 -7.62 -5.94 34.57
N VAL A 54 -8.29 -6.12 33.44
CA VAL A 54 -7.96 -5.38 32.21
C VAL A 54 -8.40 -3.92 32.37
N GLY A 55 -7.43 -3.01 32.33
CA GLY A 55 -7.64 -1.55 32.44
C GLY A 55 -7.65 -0.82 31.11
N GLY A 56 -7.21 -1.46 30.03
CA GLY A 56 -7.18 -0.92 28.68
C GLY A 56 -6.72 -1.94 27.65
N TYR A 57 -6.87 -1.63 26.37
CA TYR A 57 -6.47 -2.50 25.28
C TYR A 57 -5.95 -1.71 24.06
N ALA A 58 -5.19 -2.38 23.22
CA ALA A 58 -4.83 -1.94 21.86
C ALA A 58 -4.97 -3.11 20.88
N ILE A 59 -5.44 -2.84 19.66
CA ILE A 59 -5.55 -3.82 18.59
C ILE A 59 -4.70 -3.33 17.43
N VAL A 60 -3.70 -4.13 17.05
CA VAL A 60 -2.86 -3.88 15.89
C VAL A 60 -3.21 -4.88 14.80
N LEU A 61 -3.37 -4.40 13.57
CA LEU A 61 -3.65 -5.23 12.41
C LEU A 61 -2.42 -5.28 11.50
N PHE A 62 -2.10 -6.49 11.05
CA PHE A 62 -0.96 -6.77 10.20
C PHE A 62 -1.44 -7.23 8.83
N ARG A 63 -1.43 -6.35 7.84
CA ARG A 63 -1.70 -6.78 6.47
C ARG A 63 -0.53 -7.65 5.98
N LYS A 64 -0.83 -8.87 5.52
CA LYS A 64 0.18 -9.71 4.84
C LYS A 64 0.74 -8.93 3.66
N GLY A 65 2.06 -8.72 3.62
CA GLY A 65 2.74 -8.01 2.54
C GLY A 65 2.79 -6.49 2.59
N SER A 66 2.18 -5.88 3.60
CA SER A 66 2.36 -4.46 3.84
C SER A 66 3.51 -4.24 4.80
N GLY A 67 4.38 -3.29 4.50
CA GLY A 67 5.33 -2.76 5.48
C GLY A 67 4.69 -1.88 6.55
N VAL A 68 3.36 -1.69 6.51
CA VAL A 68 2.61 -0.81 7.41
C VAL A 68 1.65 -1.64 8.28
N ALA A 69 1.74 -1.47 9.60
CA ALA A 69 0.72 -1.90 10.55
C ALA A 69 -0.33 -0.82 10.76
N ARG A 70 -1.51 -1.23 11.21
CA ARG A 70 -2.57 -0.31 11.61
C ARG A 70 -2.91 -0.50 13.08
N LEU A 71 -2.85 0.57 13.86
CA LEU A 71 -3.46 0.61 15.19
C LEU A 71 -4.96 0.83 14.98
N TYR A 72 -5.69 -0.28 15.05
CA TYR A 72 -7.12 -0.33 14.71
C TYR A 72 -8.00 0.27 15.78
N SER A 73 -7.70 -0.03 17.04
CA SER A 73 -8.38 0.59 18.18
C SER A 73 -7.47 0.60 19.39
N ILE A 74 -7.58 1.64 20.20
CA ILE A 74 -6.91 1.77 21.49
C ILE A 74 -7.86 2.45 22.48
N ALA A 75 -8.01 1.85 23.65
CA ALA A 75 -8.91 2.35 24.67
C ALA A 75 -8.37 2.11 26.07
N VAL A 76 -8.64 3.04 26.99
CA VAL A 76 -8.37 2.91 28.41
C VAL A 76 -9.68 3.08 29.16
N GLY A 77 -9.99 2.14 30.04
CA GLY A 77 -11.20 2.21 30.85
C GLY A 77 -11.24 3.47 31.70
N PRO A 78 -12.43 4.04 31.97
CA PRO A 78 -12.57 5.34 32.62
C PRO A 78 -11.95 5.40 34.03
N PHE A 79 -11.95 4.27 34.75
CA PHE A 79 -11.36 4.15 36.09
C PHE A 79 -9.82 4.08 36.10
N PHE A 80 -9.20 3.98 34.93
CA PHE A 80 -7.76 3.81 34.76
C PHE A 80 -7.12 4.96 33.95
N GLY A 81 -7.89 6.03 33.70
CA GLY A 81 -7.40 7.24 33.04
C GLY A 81 -6.32 7.96 33.86
N GLY A 82 -5.43 8.70 33.18
CA GLY A 82 -4.39 9.52 33.83
C GLY A 82 -3.17 8.74 34.36
N LEU A 83 -3.20 7.41 34.31
CA LEU A 83 -2.11 6.54 34.79
C LEU A 83 -1.04 6.22 33.72
N GLY A 84 -1.07 6.91 32.57
CA GLY A 84 -0.12 6.68 31.47
C GLY A 84 -0.34 5.39 30.66
N ILE A 85 -1.40 4.62 30.95
CA ILE A 85 -1.70 3.33 30.29
C ILE A 85 -1.82 3.49 28.77
N GLY A 86 -2.48 4.54 28.29
CA GLY A 86 -2.61 4.77 26.85
C GLY A 86 -1.25 4.91 26.14
N ARG A 87 -0.25 5.51 26.81
CA ARG A 87 1.12 5.59 26.27
C ARG A 87 1.83 4.23 26.31
N GLN A 88 1.62 3.45 27.37
CA GLN A 88 2.20 2.10 27.49
C GLN A 88 1.62 1.15 26.42
N LEU A 89 0.31 1.19 26.20
CA LEU A 89 -0.37 0.44 25.14
C LEU A 89 0.07 0.88 23.75
N LEU A 90 0.25 2.19 23.52
CA LEU A 90 0.77 2.70 22.25
C LEU A 90 2.20 2.21 21.99
N ALA A 91 3.09 2.31 22.98
CA ALA A 91 4.47 1.82 22.86
C ALA A 91 4.51 0.30 22.61
N ALA A 92 3.65 -0.48 23.28
CA ALA A 92 3.55 -1.90 23.02
C ALA A 92 2.97 -2.23 21.63
N ALA A 93 2.05 -1.41 21.12
CA ALA A 93 1.55 -1.55 19.76
C ALA A 93 2.62 -1.23 18.70
N GLU A 94 3.49 -0.23 18.96
CA GLU A 94 4.66 0.07 18.14
C GLU A 94 5.64 -1.12 18.15
N GLU A 95 5.92 -1.70 19.31
CA GLU A 95 6.78 -2.88 19.45
C GLU A 95 6.20 -4.10 18.71
N ALA A 96 4.90 -4.37 18.89
CA ALA A 96 4.20 -5.44 18.18
C ALA A 96 4.29 -5.29 16.65
N ALA A 97 4.14 -4.06 16.15
CA ALA A 97 4.35 -3.76 14.75
C ALA A 97 5.81 -3.97 14.32
N PHE A 98 6.77 -3.56 15.14
CA PHE A 98 8.19 -3.78 14.88
C PHE A 98 8.56 -5.28 14.81
N GLU A 99 8.10 -6.09 15.77
CA GLU A 99 8.34 -7.55 15.82
C GLU A 99 7.67 -8.30 14.65
N HIS A 100 6.57 -7.77 14.12
CA HIS A 100 5.93 -8.28 12.91
C HIS A 100 6.53 -7.73 11.60
N ASP A 101 7.78 -7.23 11.65
CA ASP A 101 8.53 -6.65 10.53
C ASP A 101 7.78 -5.52 9.81
N ARG A 102 7.04 -4.71 10.57
CA ARG A 102 6.39 -3.49 10.06
C ARG A 102 7.28 -2.30 10.32
N MET A 103 7.33 -1.43 9.33
CA MET A 103 8.21 -0.28 9.25
C MET A 103 7.50 0.98 9.70
N MET A 104 6.17 0.95 9.67
CA MET A 104 5.32 2.06 10.09
C MET A 104 4.11 1.55 10.84
N LEU A 105 3.59 2.39 11.74
CA LEU A 105 2.29 2.23 12.36
C LEU A 105 1.41 3.43 11.97
N ARG A 106 0.27 3.14 11.34
CA ARG A 106 -0.76 4.13 11.00
C ARG A 106 -1.95 4.02 11.93
N LEU A 107 -2.63 5.14 12.12
CA LEU A 107 -3.85 5.21 12.92
C LEU A 107 -4.78 6.31 12.44
N GLU A 108 -6.05 6.17 12.80
CA GLU A 108 -7.08 7.17 12.63
C GLU A 108 -7.58 7.66 14.00
N VAL A 109 -7.79 8.97 14.13
CA VAL A 109 -8.30 9.59 15.35
C VAL A 109 -9.33 10.66 15.01
N ARG A 110 -10.42 10.74 15.78
CA ARG A 110 -11.42 11.79 15.60
C ARG A 110 -10.77 13.17 15.72
N GLU A 111 -11.12 14.08 14.82
CA GLU A 111 -10.55 15.44 14.77
C GLU A 111 -10.79 16.25 16.06
N ASP A 112 -11.83 15.93 16.82
CA ASP A 112 -12.17 16.55 18.10
C ASP A 112 -11.49 15.87 19.32
N ASN A 113 -10.77 14.76 19.15
CA ASN A 113 -10.12 14.04 20.25
C ASN A 113 -8.71 14.61 20.54
N GLY A 114 -8.67 15.84 21.05
CA GLY A 114 -7.42 16.56 21.34
C GLY A 114 -6.47 15.81 22.29
N ARG A 115 -7.01 15.01 23.22
CA ARG A 115 -6.18 14.19 24.13
C ARG A 115 -5.43 13.09 23.39
N ALA A 116 -6.10 12.32 22.54
CA ALA A 116 -5.45 11.26 21.77
C ALA A 116 -4.47 11.84 20.76
N ILE A 117 -4.85 12.92 20.06
CA ILE A 117 -3.98 13.65 19.13
C ILE A 117 -2.67 14.06 19.82
N SER A 118 -2.76 14.69 21.00
CA SER A 118 -1.56 15.11 21.74
C SER A 118 -0.67 13.92 22.15
N ILE A 119 -1.25 12.76 22.48
CA ILE A 119 -0.47 11.54 22.78
C ILE A 119 0.29 11.07 21.54
N TYR A 120 -0.38 11.03 20.38
CA TYR A 120 0.25 10.58 19.13
C TYR A 120 1.35 11.54 18.67
N GLU A 121 1.10 12.84 18.67
CA GLU A 121 2.10 13.86 18.29
C GLU A 121 3.33 13.81 19.22
N GLN A 122 3.12 13.66 20.53
CA GLN A 122 4.22 13.50 21.50
C GLN A 122 4.99 12.18 21.33
N ALA A 123 4.31 11.13 20.84
CA ALA A 123 4.94 9.86 20.51
C ALA A 123 5.69 9.90 19.17
N GLY A 124 5.68 11.02 18.44
CA GLY A 124 6.39 11.20 17.18
C GLY A 124 5.57 10.84 15.94
N TYR A 125 4.25 10.67 16.07
CA TYR A 125 3.39 10.51 14.91
C TYR A 125 3.22 11.85 14.18
N ARG A 126 3.20 11.78 12.85
CA ARG A 126 2.90 12.91 11.96
C ARG A 126 1.52 12.75 11.33
N LYS A 127 0.83 13.87 11.16
CA LYS A 127 -0.45 13.91 10.45
C LYS A 127 -0.20 13.76 8.95
N ILE A 128 -0.82 12.77 8.31
CA ILE A 128 -0.67 12.47 6.88
C ILE A 128 -1.94 12.72 6.06
N GLY A 129 -3.08 12.92 6.72
CA GLY A 129 -4.34 13.09 6.00
C GLY A 129 -5.53 13.42 6.89
N ARG A 130 -6.66 13.61 6.23
CA ARG A 130 -7.95 13.91 6.82
C ARG A 130 -9.03 13.24 5.97
N GLU A 131 -9.90 12.46 6.59
CA GLU A 131 -10.95 11.68 5.91
C GLU A 131 -12.32 12.12 6.44
N PRO A 132 -13.05 12.98 5.69
CA PRO A 132 -14.39 13.41 6.06
C PRO A 132 -15.39 12.24 6.04
N GLY A 133 -16.33 12.20 7.01
CA GLY A 133 -17.36 11.16 7.04
C GLY A 133 -16.84 9.75 7.37
N TYR A 134 -15.66 9.66 8.00
CA TYR A 134 -15.00 8.40 8.32
C TYR A 134 -15.74 7.60 9.41
N TYR A 135 -16.27 8.27 10.43
CA TYR A 135 -16.99 7.62 11.53
C TYR A 135 -18.49 7.49 11.21
N GLU A 136 -19.18 6.53 11.85
CA GLU A 136 -20.63 6.28 11.67
C GLU A 136 -21.50 7.53 11.84
N ASP A 137 -21.08 8.46 12.70
CA ASP A 137 -21.79 9.72 12.97
C ASP A 137 -21.43 10.85 11.97
N GLY A 138 -20.67 10.53 10.92
CA GLY A 138 -20.19 11.47 9.90
C GLY A 138 -18.98 12.29 10.36
N ALA A 139 -18.42 12.04 11.55
CA ALA A 139 -17.27 12.77 12.02
C ALA A 139 -16.03 12.52 11.15
N THR A 140 -15.15 13.51 11.14
CA THR A 140 -13.89 13.46 10.38
C THR A 140 -12.81 12.75 11.16
N ALA A 141 -12.09 11.84 10.50
CA ALA A 141 -10.84 11.29 11.03
C ALA A 141 -9.64 12.10 10.57
N LEU A 142 -8.71 12.35 11.50
CA LEU A 142 -7.34 12.69 11.18
C LEU A 142 -6.53 11.41 11.12
N ARG A 143 -5.67 11.33 10.11
CA ARG A 143 -4.79 10.19 9.93
C ARG A 143 -3.37 10.51 10.35
N TYR A 144 -2.80 9.66 11.17
CA TYR A 144 -1.45 9.78 11.69
C TYR A 144 -0.62 8.55 11.33
N GLU A 145 0.68 8.76 11.16
CA GLU A 145 1.66 7.73 10.88
C GLU A 145 2.93 7.98 11.70
N LYS A 146 3.56 6.90 12.15
CA LYS A 146 4.91 6.93 12.69
C LYS A 146 5.76 5.88 12.00
N THR A 147 6.95 6.29 11.57
CA THR A 147 7.99 5.37 11.13
C THR A 147 8.60 4.69 12.35
N LEU A 148 8.59 3.37 12.35
CA LEU A 148 9.18 2.52 13.38
C LEU A 148 10.60 2.08 13.00
N ARG A 149 10.92 2.05 11.70
CA ARG A 149 12.24 1.69 11.16
C ARG A 149 12.70 2.74 10.14
N GLY A 150 13.85 3.36 10.37
CA GLY A 150 14.44 4.36 9.47
C GLY A 150 13.95 5.79 9.68
N ASP A 151 14.31 6.70 8.76
CA ASP A 151 14.00 8.13 8.83
C ASP A 151 12.58 8.48 8.35
N LEU A 152 12.15 9.73 8.58
CA LEU A 152 10.82 10.23 8.21
C LEU A 152 10.64 10.28 6.68
N PRO A 153 9.54 9.73 6.12
CA PRO A 153 9.34 9.68 4.67
C PRO A 153 9.16 11.06 4.03
N VAL A 154 9.73 11.27 2.85
CA VAL A 154 9.58 12.51 2.06
C VAL A 154 8.11 12.76 1.69
N ALA A 155 7.64 13.99 1.86
CA ALA A 155 6.32 14.39 1.38
C ALA A 155 6.31 14.49 -0.16
N THR A 156 5.47 13.69 -0.83
CA THR A 156 5.33 13.70 -2.29
C THR A 156 4.05 14.42 -2.73
N ARG A 157 4.10 14.98 -3.95
CA ARG A 157 2.98 15.70 -4.59
C ARG A 157 2.24 14.86 -5.62
N VAL A 158 2.68 13.61 -5.84
CA VAL A 158 2.05 12.73 -6.83
C VAL A 158 0.64 12.38 -6.34
N PRO A 159 -0.41 12.70 -7.12
CA PRO A 159 -1.78 12.37 -6.72
C PRO A 159 -1.98 10.86 -6.72
N PHE A 160 -2.81 10.39 -5.81
CA PHE A 160 -3.18 8.99 -5.71
C PHE A 160 -4.50 8.71 -6.45
N TYR A 161 -4.59 7.55 -7.10
CA TYR A 161 -5.81 7.05 -7.72
C TYR A 161 -5.96 5.54 -7.45
N GLN A 162 -7.06 5.16 -6.81
CA GLN A 162 -7.44 3.77 -6.56
C GLN A 162 -7.99 3.14 -7.85
N GLN A 163 -7.50 1.96 -8.21
CA GLN A 163 -8.04 1.21 -9.34
C GLN A 163 -9.49 0.77 -9.09
N THR A 164 -10.32 0.81 -10.13
CA THR A 164 -11.72 0.36 -10.06
C THR A 164 -11.91 -1.06 -10.57
N CYS A 165 -10.89 -1.62 -11.22
CA CYS A 165 -10.90 -2.97 -11.79
C CYS A 165 -9.70 -3.80 -11.32
N GLU A 166 -9.82 -5.12 -11.17
CA GLU A 166 -8.73 -5.98 -10.67
C GLU A 166 -7.51 -6.10 -11.63
N PHE A 167 -7.61 -5.59 -12.85
CA PHE A 167 -6.65 -5.81 -13.94
C PHE A 167 -6.01 -4.51 -14.48
N THR A 168 -6.22 -3.38 -13.80
CA THR A 168 -5.88 -2.04 -14.29
C THR A 168 -4.78 -1.34 -13.49
N CYS A 169 -4.03 -2.06 -12.64
CA CYS A 169 -2.96 -1.48 -11.83
C CYS A 169 -1.92 -0.69 -12.65
N GLY A 170 -1.47 -1.21 -13.79
CA GLY A 170 -0.56 -0.51 -14.71
C GLY A 170 -1.16 0.81 -15.25
N PRO A 171 -2.34 0.77 -15.88
CA PRO A 171 -3.10 1.96 -16.29
C PRO A 171 -3.30 3.01 -15.19
N CYS A 172 -3.66 2.60 -13.97
CA CYS A 172 -3.83 3.52 -12.84
C CYS A 172 -2.49 4.18 -12.43
N CYS A 173 -1.39 3.42 -12.41
CA CYS A 173 -0.07 3.99 -12.19
C CYS A 173 0.30 5.02 -13.27
N LEU A 174 -0.05 4.74 -14.53
CA LEU A 174 0.17 5.66 -15.64
C LEU A 174 -0.66 6.95 -15.48
N MET A 175 -1.93 6.84 -15.07
CA MET A 175 -2.79 8.00 -14.78
C MET A 175 -2.27 8.87 -13.65
N MET A 176 -1.79 8.26 -12.55
CA MET A 176 -1.15 9.00 -11.46
C MET A 176 0.10 9.75 -11.95
N ALA A 177 0.90 9.14 -12.82
CA ALA A 177 2.04 9.81 -13.45
C ALA A 177 1.62 10.94 -14.39
N MET A 178 0.58 10.75 -15.21
CA MET A 178 0.00 11.79 -16.06
C MET A 178 -0.46 12.99 -15.23
N ALA A 179 -1.21 12.76 -14.15
CA ALA A 179 -1.69 13.82 -13.25
C ALA A 179 -0.57 14.55 -12.51
N ASN A 180 0.58 13.90 -12.30
CA ASN A 180 1.76 14.56 -11.76
C ASN A 180 2.40 15.53 -12.78
N PHE A 181 2.49 15.13 -14.06
CA PHE A 181 3.17 15.91 -15.09
C PHE A 181 2.27 16.93 -15.82
N ASP A 182 0.95 16.70 -15.82
CA ASP A 182 -0.07 17.59 -16.33
C ASP A 182 -1.10 17.92 -15.24
N ARG A 183 -1.06 19.15 -14.72
CA ARG A 183 -1.98 19.62 -13.68
C ARG A 183 -3.43 19.79 -14.17
N GLY A 184 -3.66 19.82 -15.48
CA GLY A 184 -5.00 19.89 -16.06
C GLY A 184 -5.66 18.51 -16.20
N PHE A 185 -4.89 17.44 -16.08
CA PHE A 185 -5.39 16.08 -16.19
C PHE A 185 -6.01 15.61 -14.87
N VAL A 186 -7.26 15.15 -14.93
CA VAL A 186 -7.99 14.59 -13.80
C VAL A 186 -8.22 13.09 -14.06
N PRO A 187 -7.64 12.20 -13.24
CA PRO A 187 -7.89 10.77 -13.33
C PRO A 187 -9.38 10.42 -13.18
N ASP A 188 -9.91 9.56 -14.06
CA ASP A 188 -11.28 9.07 -13.98
C ASP A 188 -11.41 7.60 -14.46
N PRO A 189 -12.49 6.88 -14.10
CA PRO A 189 -12.64 5.46 -14.44
C PRO A 189 -12.76 5.17 -15.95
N VAL A 190 -13.21 6.13 -16.76
CA VAL A 190 -13.25 5.98 -18.23
C VAL A 190 -11.84 6.00 -18.79
N MET A 191 -10.99 6.89 -18.27
CA MET A 191 -9.58 6.93 -18.65
C MET A 191 -8.83 5.67 -18.22
N GLU A 192 -9.13 5.12 -17.04
CA GLU A 192 -8.57 3.85 -16.56
C GLU A 192 -8.78 2.71 -17.58
N ILE A 193 -10.01 2.54 -18.04
CA ILE A 193 -10.35 1.51 -19.02
C ILE A 193 -9.77 1.82 -20.40
N ARG A 194 -9.68 3.09 -20.79
CA ARG A 194 -9.06 3.48 -22.07
C ARG A 194 -7.59 3.07 -22.10
N LEU A 195 -6.82 3.47 -21.10
CA LEU A 195 -5.40 3.14 -21.01
C LEU A 195 -5.17 1.63 -20.89
N TRP A 196 -6.05 0.91 -20.19
CA TRP A 196 -6.00 -0.55 -20.19
C TRP A 196 -6.17 -1.14 -21.59
N ARG A 197 -7.16 -0.69 -22.37
CA ARG A 197 -7.39 -1.17 -23.74
C ARG A 197 -6.21 -0.88 -24.67
N GLU A 198 -5.49 0.21 -24.42
CA GLU A 198 -4.34 0.62 -25.21
C GLU A 198 -3.07 -0.16 -24.82
N ALA A 199 -2.91 -0.55 -23.55
CA ALA A 199 -1.68 -1.16 -23.02
C ALA A 199 -1.75 -2.68 -22.77
N THR A 200 -2.94 -3.30 -22.84
CA THR A 200 -3.13 -4.73 -22.53
C THR A 200 -2.67 -5.65 -23.67
N THR A 201 -2.16 -6.83 -23.32
CA THR A 201 -1.87 -7.91 -24.29
C THR A 201 -3.08 -8.83 -24.56
N VAL A 202 -4.31 -8.38 -24.22
CA VAL A 202 -5.64 -8.99 -24.44
C VAL A 202 -6.25 -9.71 -23.22
N PHE A 203 -7.56 -9.47 -23.05
CA PHE A 203 -8.50 -9.99 -22.04
C PHE A 203 -8.61 -11.53 -22.06
N MET A 204 -8.34 -12.18 -20.93
CA MET A 204 -8.64 -13.61 -20.74
C MET A 204 -9.83 -13.79 -19.79
N MET A 205 -10.77 -14.69 -20.12
CA MET A 205 -11.83 -15.12 -19.19
C MET A 205 -11.29 -15.79 -17.90
N SER A 206 -9.98 -16.10 -17.87
CA SER A 206 -9.22 -16.48 -16.67
C SER A 206 -7.72 -16.32 -16.93
N GLY A 207 -6.98 -15.79 -15.95
CA GLY A 207 -5.53 -15.49 -16.04
C GLY A 207 -5.25 -13.99 -16.23
N PRO A 208 -4.00 -13.53 -16.03
CA PRO A 208 -3.67 -12.10 -16.03
C PRO A 208 -3.83 -11.50 -17.43
N GLY A 209 -4.92 -10.76 -17.66
CA GLY A 209 -5.10 -9.83 -18.78
C GLY A 209 -4.34 -8.51 -18.58
N GLY A 210 -3.12 -8.63 -18.04
CA GLY A 210 -2.31 -7.52 -17.57
C GLY A 210 -1.57 -6.79 -18.70
N CYS A 211 -1.13 -5.58 -18.40
CA CYS A 211 -0.31 -4.78 -19.30
C CYS A 211 1.18 -5.16 -19.16
N GLU A 212 1.88 -5.25 -20.28
CA GLU A 212 3.32 -5.47 -20.32
C GLU A 212 4.10 -4.14 -20.34
N PRO A 213 5.41 -4.11 -20.03
CA PRO A 213 6.18 -2.87 -19.99
C PRO A 213 6.13 -2.06 -21.30
N PHE A 214 6.16 -2.72 -22.46
CA PHE A 214 6.11 -2.03 -23.75
C PHE A 214 4.75 -1.38 -24.00
N GLY A 215 3.65 -2.09 -23.71
CA GLY A 215 2.30 -1.55 -23.86
C GLY A 215 2.08 -0.31 -23.00
N LEU A 216 2.48 -0.37 -21.73
CA LEU A 216 2.39 0.78 -20.82
C LEU A 216 3.28 1.95 -21.25
N ALA A 217 4.51 1.70 -21.70
CA ALA A 217 5.42 2.75 -22.14
C ALA A 217 4.93 3.44 -23.43
N VAL A 218 4.40 2.65 -24.37
CA VAL A 218 3.80 3.15 -25.62
C VAL A 218 2.57 4.00 -25.31
N SER A 219 1.64 3.50 -24.49
CA SER A 219 0.45 4.28 -24.08
C SER A 219 0.83 5.54 -23.31
N GLY A 220 1.86 5.49 -22.47
CA GLY A 220 2.38 6.68 -21.77
C GLY A 220 2.96 7.71 -22.73
N TYR A 221 3.70 7.27 -23.75
CA TYR A 221 4.23 8.14 -24.79
C TYR A 221 3.13 8.77 -25.65
N GLU A 222 2.13 7.98 -26.06
CA GLU A 222 0.94 8.44 -26.80
C GLU A 222 0.12 9.44 -25.95
N SER A 223 0.16 9.30 -24.63
CA SER A 223 -0.46 10.23 -23.66
C SER A 223 0.40 11.46 -23.32
N GLY A 224 1.53 11.67 -24.01
CA GLY A 224 2.34 12.88 -23.90
C GLY A 224 3.49 12.82 -22.89
N LEU A 225 3.82 11.66 -22.33
CA LEU A 225 4.97 11.47 -21.44
C LEU A 225 6.23 11.08 -22.23
N ALA A 226 7.40 11.40 -21.68
CA ALA A 226 8.63 10.71 -22.05
C ALA A 226 8.67 9.35 -21.34
N ALA A 227 9.11 8.30 -22.04
CA ALA A 227 9.19 6.95 -21.50
C ALA A 227 10.55 6.31 -21.79
N GLU A 228 11.02 5.46 -20.88
CA GLU A 228 12.19 4.59 -21.04
C GLU A 228 11.90 3.24 -20.37
N ILE A 229 12.25 2.14 -21.04
CA ILE A 229 11.94 0.77 -20.60
C ILE A 229 13.20 0.10 -20.04
N TYR A 230 13.06 -0.55 -18.90
CA TYR A 230 14.00 -1.55 -18.39
C TYR A 230 13.33 -2.91 -18.35
N VAL A 231 13.95 -3.92 -18.96
CA VAL A 231 13.41 -5.29 -18.96
C VAL A 231 14.54 -6.31 -18.95
N SER A 232 14.51 -7.24 -18.00
CA SER A 232 15.58 -8.23 -17.81
C SER A 232 15.56 -9.38 -18.80
N PHE A 233 14.55 -9.44 -19.67
CA PHE A 233 14.33 -10.54 -20.60
C PHE A 233 14.10 -10.03 -22.02
N TYR A 234 14.73 -10.69 -22.99
CA TYR A 234 14.51 -10.45 -24.41
C TYR A 234 13.56 -11.51 -24.96
N GLY A 235 12.40 -11.07 -25.48
CA GLY A 235 11.37 -11.94 -26.03
C GLY A 235 10.00 -11.67 -25.43
N ALA A 236 9.05 -12.56 -25.70
CA ALA A 236 7.66 -12.38 -25.30
C ALA A 236 7.44 -12.63 -23.80
N LEU A 237 6.70 -11.74 -23.16
CA LEU A 237 6.48 -11.71 -21.71
C LEU A 237 5.17 -12.38 -21.31
N PHE A 238 5.07 -12.87 -20.08
CA PHE A 238 3.85 -13.42 -19.47
C PHE A 238 3.20 -14.62 -20.20
N LEU A 239 3.90 -15.28 -21.13
CA LEU A 239 3.35 -16.40 -21.91
C LEU A 239 3.40 -17.75 -21.20
N GLN A 240 4.22 -17.89 -20.15
CA GLN A 240 4.51 -19.19 -19.52
C GLN A 240 3.29 -19.86 -18.89
N SER A 241 2.34 -19.06 -18.38
CA SER A 241 1.09 -19.55 -17.80
C SER A 241 0.01 -19.82 -18.85
N VAL A 242 0.23 -19.45 -20.12
CA VAL A 242 -0.79 -19.51 -21.18
C VAL A 242 -0.71 -20.86 -21.87
N ARG A 243 -1.68 -21.73 -21.60
CA ARG A 243 -1.72 -23.11 -22.11
C ARG A 243 -2.26 -23.22 -23.55
N SER A 244 -3.15 -22.33 -23.95
CA SER A 244 -3.72 -22.32 -25.30
C SER A 244 -2.78 -21.66 -26.29
N GLU A 245 -2.47 -22.35 -27.38
CA GLU A 245 -1.61 -21.83 -28.46
C GLU A 245 -2.22 -20.61 -29.14
N ASP A 246 -3.53 -20.63 -29.43
CA ASP A 246 -4.23 -19.48 -30.01
C ASP A 246 -4.13 -18.24 -29.13
N LYS A 247 -4.35 -18.40 -27.81
CA LYS A 247 -4.21 -17.30 -26.85
C LYS A 247 -2.78 -16.78 -26.80
N ARG A 248 -1.80 -17.69 -26.79
CA ARG A 248 -0.37 -17.32 -26.82
C ARG A 248 -0.04 -16.53 -28.08
N ARG A 249 -0.53 -16.97 -29.23
CA ARG A 249 -0.34 -16.30 -30.52
C ARG A 249 -0.92 -14.89 -30.54
N VAL A 250 -2.11 -14.69 -30.01
CA VAL A 250 -2.74 -13.36 -29.90
C VAL A 250 -1.90 -12.44 -29.01
N MET A 251 -1.48 -12.93 -27.83
CA MET A 251 -0.62 -12.15 -26.94
C MET A 251 0.72 -11.79 -27.62
N GLU A 252 1.37 -12.73 -28.30
CA GLU A 252 2.61 -12.46 -29.05
C GLU A 252 2.42 -11.37 -30.09
N LEU A 253 1.33 -11.41 -30.87
CA LEU A 253 1.05 -10.39 -31.88
C LEU A 253 0.84 -9.00 -31.26
N ALA A 254 0.11 -8.91 -30.15
CA ALA A 254 -0.04 -7.66 -29.41
C ALA A 254 1.33 -7.11 -28.95
N GLN A 255 2.20 -7.96 -28.41
CA GLN A 255 3.52 -7.52 -27.97
C GLN A 255 4.47 -7.19 -29.14
N VAL A 256 4.30 -7.82 -30.32
CA VAL A 256 5.05 -7.43 -31.53
C VAL A 256 4.68 -6.01 -31.94
N ASP A 257 3.39 -5.67 -31.90
CA ASP A 257 2.92 -4.32 -32.18
C ASP A 257 3.51 -3.30 -31.19
N PHE A 258 3.46 -3.57 -29.88
CA PHE A 258 4.05 -2.68 -28.87
C PHE A 258 5.55 -2.45 -29.09
N ARG A 259 6.32 -3.48 -29.41
CA ARG A 259 7.75 -3.33 -29.71
C ARG A 259 8.00 -2.48 -30.95
N ARG A 260 7.23 -2.69 -32.04
CA ARG A 260 7.33 -1.88 -33.25
C ARG A 260 7.00 -0.42 -32.99
N ARG A 261 5.97 -0.14 -32.18
CA ARG A 261 5.63 1.24 -31.79
C ARG A 261 6.70 1.86 -30.90
N ALA A 262 7.25 1.11 -29.94
CA ALA A 262 8.36 1.59 -29.11
C ALA A 262 9.58 1.97 -29.96
N GLU A 263 9.95 1.13 -30.94
CA GLU A 263 11.02 1.44 -31.91
C GLU A 263 10.69 2.67 -32.77
N LEU A 264 9.48 2.74 -33.33
CA LEU A 264 9.02 3.87 -34.16
C LEU A 264 9.06 5.19 -33.38
N TYR A 265 8.70 5.17 -32.10
CA TYR A 265 8.69 6.33 -31.22
C TYR A 265 10.07 6.65 -30.65
N GLY A 266 11.07 5.79 -30.86
CA GLY A 266 12.41 5.96 -30.31
C GLY A 266 12.45 5.85 -28.79
N ILE A 267 11.54 5.09 -28.18
CA ILE A 267 11.52 4.84 -26.73
C ILE A 267 12.76 4.00 -26.37
N PRO A 268 13.67 4.49 -25.52
CA PRO A 268 14.86 3.72 -25.14
C PRO A 268 14.48 2.43 -24.42
N VAL A 269 15.15 1.33 -24.77
CA VAL A 269 14.92 0.00 -24.18
C VAL A 269 16.24 -0.59 -23.67
N ASN A 270 16.31 -0.77 -22.36
CA ASN A 270 17.44 -1.37 -21.67
C ASN A 270 17.14 -2.84 -21.37
N TYR A 271 17.72 -3.75 -22.16
CA TYR A 271 17.60 -5.20 -21.97
C TYR A 271 18.54 -5.70 -20.86
N ARG A 272 18.27 -5.28 -19.62
CA ARG A 272 18.96 -5.70 -18.39
C ARG A 272 18.01 -5.57 -17.19
N PRO A 273 18.23 -6.31 -16.10
CA PRO A 273 17.57 -5.99 -14.84
C PRO A 273 17.93 -4.57 -14.41
N PHE A 274 16.93 -3.80 -13.97
CA PHE A 274 17.19 -2.53 -13.29
C PHE A 274 17.72 -2.79 -11.89
N THR A 275 18.46 -1.81 -11.39
CA THR A 275 19.01 -1.72 -10.04
C THR A 275 18.22 -0.69 -9.24
N ILE A 276 18.46 -0.66 -7.92
CA ILE A 276 17.88 0.41 -7.10
C ILE A 276 18.41 1.78 -7.53
N ASP A 277 19.68 1.88 -7.94
CA ASP A 277 20.29 3.14 -8.36
C ASP A 277 19.68 3.68 -9.65
N ASP A 278 19.21 2.82 -10.56
CA ASP A 278 18.46 3.26 -11.74
C ASP A 278 17.16 3.99 -11.34
N ILE A 279 16.44 3.45 -10.35
CA ILE A 279 15.19 4.04 -9.84
C ILE A 279 15.48 5.35 -9.12
N ARG A 280 16.48 5.36 -8.24
CA ARG A 280 16.88 6.54 -7.47
C ARG A 280 17.35 7.67 -8.39
N ALA A 281 18.15 7.35 -9.40
CA ALA A 281 18.60 8.32 -10.40
C ALA A 281 17.43 8.91 -11.19
N ALA A 282 16.44 8.08 -11.56
CA ALA A 282 15.23 8.56 -12.23
C ALA A 282 14.42 9.51 -11.33
N LEU A 283 14.16 9.12 -10.08
CA LEU A 283 13.42 9.92 -9.10
C LEU A 283 14.12 11.25 -8.79
N ALA A 284 15.44 11.23 -8.57
CA ALA A 284 16.26 12.42 -8.39
C ALA A 284 16.23 13.36 -9.62
N GLY A 285 16.06 12.79 -10.81
CA GLY A 285 15.83 13.52 -12.06
C GLY A 285 14.42 14.07 -12.25
N GLY A 286 13.55 13.98 -11.25
CA GLY A 286 12.15 14.44 -11.31
C GLY A 286 11.24 13.55 -12.16
N LYS A 287 11.66 12.31 -12.43
CA LYS A 287 10.87 11.29 -13.13
C LYS A 287 10.12 10.43 -12.12
N LEU A 288 9.16 9.64 -12.60
CA LEU A 288 8.47 8.60 -11.83
C LEU A 288 8.79 7.25 -12.45
N VAL A 289 8.63 6.15 -11.69
CA VAL A 289 8.96 4.82 -12.22
C VAL A 289 7.82 3.84 -11.95
N LEU A 290 7.22 3.28 -13.01
CA LEU A 290 6.34 2.13 -12.88
C LEU A 290 7.21 0.90 -12.69
N VAL A 291 6.95 0.12 -11.65
CA VAL A 291 7.74 -1.07 -11.34
C VAL A 291 6.85 -2.29 -11.25
N LEU A 292 7.23 -3.33 -12.00
CA LEU A 292 6.58 -4.64 -11.94
C LEU A 292 7.05 -5.35 -10.67
N ILE A 293 6.10 -5.70 -9.81
CA ILE A 293 6.35 -6.46 -8.59
C ILE A 293 5.59 -7.79 -8.62
N SER A 294 6.03 -8.75 -7.81
CA SER A 294 5.23 -9.92 -7.51
C SER A 294 4.20 -9.58 -6.44
N GLY A 295 2.91 -9.70 -6.79
CA GLY A 295 1.80 -9.60 -5.84
C GLY A 295 1.79 -10.68 -4.74
N PHE A 296 2.76 -11.60 -4.71
CA PHE A 296 2.80 -12.66 -3.70
C PHE A 296 2.99 -12.11 -2.29
N LEU A 297 3.88 -11.12 -2.14
CA LEU A 297 4.09 -10.50 -0.85
C LEU A 297 2.81 -9.76 -0.43
N MET A 298 2.21 -8.94 -1.29
CA MET A 298 1.07 -8.04 -0.98
C MET A 298 -0.33 -8.69 -0.95
N PHE A 299 -0.56 -9.74 -1.74
CA PHE A 299 -1.89 -10.36 -1.95
C PHE A 299 -1.89 -11.88 -1.73
N GLY A 300 -0.74 -12.49 -1.38
CA GLY A 300 -0.61 -13.94 -1.21
C GLY A 300 -0.76 -14.76 -2.50
N LYS A 301 -0.92 -14.10 -3.65
CA LYS A 301 -1.05 -14.72 -4.98
C LYS A 301 0.10 -14.26 -5.88
N LYS A 302 0.75 -15.18 -6.59
CA LYS A 302 1.80 -14.86 -7.59
C LYS A 302 1.17 -14.29 -8.87
N VAL A 303 0.62 -13.09 -8.77
CA VAL A 303 0.12 -12.31 -9.92
C VAL A 303 1.06 -11.14 -10.22
N PRO A 304 1.27 -10.78 -11.49
CA PRO A 304 2.04 -9.60 -11.84
C PRO A 304 1.25 -8.36 -11.43
N HIS A 305 1.91 -7.42 -10.75
CA HIS A 305 1.28 -6.19 -10.27
C HIS A 305 2.19 -4.99 -10.52
N TRP A 306 1.61 -3.85 -10.87
CA TRP A 306 2.34 -2.61 -11.11
C TRP A 306 2.11 -1.64 -9.95
N VAL A 307 3.21 -1.08 -9.44
CA VAL A 307 3.20 0.02 -8.48
C VAL A 307 3.96 1.20 -9.06
N LEU A 308 3.67 2.40 -8.57
CA LEU A 308 4.33 3.63 -8.99
C LEU A 308 5.33 4.07 -7.91
N ALA A 309 6.62 4.05 -8.21
CA ALA A 309 7.63 4.70 -7.38
C ALA A 309 7.58 6.22 -7.59
N ILE A 310 7.41 6.96 -6.49
CA ILE A 310 7.09 8.39 -6.46
C ILE A 310 8.07 9.25 -5.67
N GLY A 311 9.04 8.62 -4.99
CA GLY A 311 10.04 9.33 -4.22
C GLY A 311 11.10 8.41 -3.63
N ASP A 312 12.19 9.02 -3.22
CA ASP A 312 13.31 8.39 -2.55
C ASP A 312 13.66 9.26 -1.33
N ASP A 313 13.77 8.66 -0.14
CA ASP A 313 14.16 9.35 1.09
C ASP A 313 15.60 9.06 1.53
N GLY A 314 16.34 8.26 0.77
CA GLY A 314 17.72 7.86 1.07
C GLY A 314 17.85 6.44 1.61
N ASP A 315 16.77 5.88 2.16
CA ASP A 315 16.70 4.51 2.68
C ASP A 315 15.53 3.69 2.08
N HIS A 316 14.51 4.38 1.57
CA HIS A 316 13.26 3.83 1.09
C HIS A 316 12.86 4.40 -0.28
N ILE A 317 12.18 3.57 -1.06
CA ILE A 317 11.37 4.03 -2.19
C ILE A 317 9.94 4.25 -1.70
N LEU A 318 9.42 5.46 -1.90
CA LEU A 318 8.01 5.76 -1.71
C LEU A 318 7.23 5.24 -2.92
N ILE A 319 6.15 4.51 -2.69
CA ILE A 319 5.27 4.01 -3.75
C ILE A 319 3.81 4.40 -3.55
N HIS A 320 3.09 4.52 -4.66
CA HIS A 320 1.64 4.36 -4.70
C HIS A 320 1.31 2.98 -5.25
N ASP A 321 0.52 2.22 -4.48
CA ASP A 321 -0.12 1.00 -4.94
C ASP A 321 -1.56 1.33 -5.35
N PRO A 322 -1.96 1.21 -6.63
CA PRO A 322 -3.33 1.49 -7.02
C PRO A 322 -4.37 0.53 -6.40
N TRP A 323 -3.94 -0.61 -5.83
CA TRP A 323 -4.83 -1.59 -5.22
C TRP A 323 -5.18 -1.26 -3.76
N VAL A 324 -6.48 -1.08 -3.49
CA VAL A 324 -7.06 -0.94 -2.14
C VAL A 324 -8.04 -2.10 -1.93
N GLU A 325 -7.89 -2.88 -0.86
CA GLU A 325 -8.70 -4.06 -0.55
C GLU A 325 -9.88 -3.71 0.40
N ASP A 326 -11.05 -3.42 -0.16
CA ASP A 326 -12.26 -2.97 0.57
C ASP A 326 -12.72 -3.96 1.67
N GLU A 327 -12.58 -5.27 1.44
CA GLU A 327 -13.00 -6.33 2.39
C GLU A 327 -12.25 -6.28 3.74
N ARG A 328 -11.16 -5.51 3.84
CA ARG A 328 -10.34 -5.34 5.04
C ARG A 328 -10.42 -3.95 5.67
N GLN A 329 -11.37 -3.11 5.23
CA GLN A 329 -11.50 -1.70 5.63
C GLN A 329 -10.25 -0.87 5.27
N GLU A 330 -9.61 -1.15 4.14
CA GLU A 330 -8.51 -0.32 3.63
C GLU A 330 -9.03 1.02 3.08
N THR A 331 -8.25 2.08 3.26
CA THR A 331 -8.56 3.41 2.74
C THR A 331 -7.63 3.77 1.57
N ILE A 332 -8.03 4.73 0.74
CA ILE A 332 -7.20 5.36 -0.31
C ILE A 332 -5.82 5.77 0.23
N LEU A 333 -5.78 6.30 1.46
CA LEU A 333 -4.55 6.72 2.10
C LEU A 333 -3.63 5.54 2.49
N ASP A 334 -4.13 4.30 2.58
CA ASP A 334 -3.32 3.10 2.91
C ASP A 334 -2.44 2.68 1.76
N ALA A 335 -2.96 2.84 0.55
CA ALA A 335 -2.30 2.44 -0.67
C ALA A 335 -1.47 3.60 -1.27
N ALA A 336 -1.62 4.80 -0.73
CA ALA A 336 -0.82 5.97 -1.05
C ALA A 336 0.43 6.12 -0.16
N ASN A 337 1.51 6.65 -0.73
CA ASN A 337 2.72 7.09 -0.02
C ASN A 337 3.28 6.00 0.91
N ILE A 338 3.54 4.82 0.37
CA ILE A 338 4.09 3.69 1.12
C ILE A 338 5.62 3.70 0.98
N PRO A 339 6.40 4.01 2.03
CA PRO A 339 7.83 3.76 2.03
C PRO A 339 8.13 2.27 2.03
N VAL A 340 9.04 1.85 1.15
CA VAL A 340 9.54 0.47 1.06
C VAL A 340 11.07 0.50 1.03
N PRO A 341 11.78 -0.10 2.01
CA PRO A 341 13.23 -0.15 2.07
C PRO A 341 13.77 -0.78 0.81
N TYR A 342 14.93 -0.31 0.36
CA TYR A 342 15.53 -0.76 -0.90
C TYR A 342 15.62 -2.28 -1.02
N GLY A 343 16.05 -2.97 0.05
CA GLY A 343 16.16 -4.44 0.04
C GLY A 343 14.81 -5.13 -0.17
N ILE A 344 13.77 -4.68 0.54
CA ILE A 344 12.41 -5.23 0.41
C ILE A 344 11.84 -4.91 -0.97
N PHE A 345 11.99 -3.65 -1.40
CA PHE A 345 11.52 -3.19 -2.70
C PHE A 345 12.12 -4.02 -3.84
N MET A 346 13.44 -4.20 -3.85
CA MET A 346 14.13 -4.99 -4.88
C MET A 346 13.82 -6.49 -4.81
N ASN A 347 13.49 -7.02 -3.64
CA ASN A 347 13.01 -8.40 -3.47
C ASN A 347 11.60 -8.58 -4.04
N MET A 348 10.74 -7.57 -3.93
CA MET A 348 9.39 -7.54 -4.51
C MET A 348 9.42 -7.30 -6.02
N ALA A 349 10.38 -6.52 -6.52
CA ALA A 349 10.47 -6.02 -7.89
C ALA A 349 11.01 -7.07 -8.89
N GLN A 350 10.43 -8.25 -8.85
CA GLN A 350 10.69 -9.39 -9.73
C GLN A 350 9.45 -10.27 -9.82
N PHE A 351 9.22 -10.92 -10.96
CA PHE A 351 8.05 -11.76 -11.20
C PHE A 351 8.39 -13.08 -11.90
N GLY A 352 7.63 -14.14 -11.59
CA GLY A 352 7.78 -15.45 -12.24
C GLY A 352 8.98 -16.26 -11.74
N ARG A 353 9.18 -17.46 -12.32
CA ARG A 353 10.30 -18.35 -11.96
C ARG A 353 11.65 -17.82 -12.41
N ASP A 354 11.65 -17.08 -13.51
CA ASP A 354 12.88 -16.55 -14.12
C ASP A 354 13.30 -15.19 -13.53
N GLY A 355 12.58 -14.70 -12.51
CA GLY A 355 12.88 -13.43 -11.86
C GLY A 355 12.79 -12.23 -12.81
N LEU A 356 11.78 -12.20 -13.68
CA LEU A 356 11.55 -11.10 -14.61
C LEU A 356 11.50 -9.77 -13.85
N ARG A 357 12.39 -8.85 -14.20
CA ARG A 357 12.36 -7.46 -13.72
C ARG A 357 11.97 -6.56 -14.87
N ALA A 358 10.92 -5.78 -14.67
CA ALA A 358 10.48 -4.78 -15.62
C ALA A 358 10.16 -3.46 -14.91
N ALA A 359 10.61 -2.35 -15.49
CA ALA A 359 10.29 -1.02 -15.02
C ALA A 359 10.16 -0.05 -16.20
N ILE A 360 9.39 1.01 -16.01
CA ILE A 360 9.20 2.07 -16.99
C ILE A 360 9.45 3.39 -16.30
N THR A 361 10.47 4.10 -16.74
CA THR A 361 10.73 5.46 -16.28
C THR A 361 9.87 6.43 -17.08
N LEU A 362 9.10 7.27 -16.40
CA LEU A 362 8.21 8.27 -16.99
C LEU A 362 8.63 9.68 -16.60
N GLY A 363 8.66 10.60 -17.57
CA GLY A 363 8.98 12.00 -17.35
C GLY A 363 8.13 12.94 -18.18
N LYS A 364 8.30 14.24 -17.94
CA LYS A 364 7.74 15.27 -18.81
C LYS A 364 8.48 15.26 -20.16
N ARG A 365 7.72 15.34 -21.25
CA ARG A 365 8.24 15.40 -22.62
C ARG A 365 8.68 16.81 -23.02
#